data_AF-A0A523YSF6-F1
#
_entry.id   AF-A0A523YSF6-F1
#
_cell.length_a   1.000
_cell.length_b   1.000
_cell.length_c   1.000
_cell.angle_alpha   90.00
_cell.angle_beta   90.00
_cell.angle_gamma   90.00
#
_symmetry.space_group_name_H-M   'P 1'
#
loop_
_entity.id
_entity.type
_entity.pdbx_description
1 polymer ?
#
loop_
_entity_poly.entity_id
_entity_poly.type
_entity_poly.pdbx_seq_one_letter_code
_entity_poly.pdbx_strand_id
1 'polypeptide(L)' 'RNFYSMHHKFFVVDDSLVITGSFNPTWRATYQNKENLVIIHSPSLAKKYQAEFDKLWKDWY' A
#
# COMPACT_ATOMS: atom_id res chain seq x y z
N ARG A 1 -19.38 7.29 10.15
CA ARG A 1 -19.06 6.09 9.33
C ARG A 1 -18.54 6.60 7.99
N ASN A 2 -17.28 6.30 7.64
CA ASN A 2 -16.81 6.53 6.27
C ASN A 2 -17.52 5.51 5.36
N PHE A 3 -18.24 6.00 4.34
CA PHE A 3 -19.02 5.17 3.42
C PHE A 3 -18.20 4.71 2.20
N TYR A 4 -16.89 4.97 2.19
CA TYR A 4 -15.99 4.64 1.10
C TYR A 4 -15.21 3.36 1.42
N SER A 5 -15.12 2.47 0.42
CA SER A 5 -14.35 1.22 0.51
C SER A 5 -12.85 1.51 0.51
N MET A 6 -12.10 0.88 1.42
CA MET A 6 -10.64 0.96 1.45
C MET A 6 -10.07 0.20 0.25
N HIS A 7 -9.42 0.90 -0.68
CA HIS A 7 -8.88 0.32 -1.91
C HIS A 7 -7.37 0.54 -2.08
N HIS A 8 -6.68 1.03 -1.05
CA HIS A 8 -5.23 1.20 -1.04
C HIS A 8 -4.53 -0.17 -1.05
N LYS A 9 -3.47 -0.27 -1.85
CA LYS A 9 -2.63 -1.46 -1.99
C LYS A 9 -1.18 -1.00 -2.00
N PHE A 10 -0.56 -0.98 -0.83
CA PHE A 10 0.82 -0.59 -0.70
C PHE A 10 1.51 -1.32 0.46
N PHE A 11 2.83 -1.32 0.42
CA PHE A 11 3.71 -1.78 1.48
C PHE A 11 4.74 -0.68 1.75
N VAL A 12 5.03 -0.43 3.02
CA VAL A 12 6.15 0.40 3.47
C VAL A 12 7.17 -0.54 4.10
N VAL A 13 8.43 -0.45 3.68
CA VAL A 13 9.51 -1.33 4.14
C VAL A 13 10.67 -0.47 4.64
N ASP A 14 11.11 -0.76 5.88
CA ASP A 14 12.30 -0.18 6.52
C ASP A 14 12.43 1.34 6.38
N ASP A 15 11.32 2.07 6.46
CA ASP A 15 11.22 3.54 6.32
C ASP A 15 11.88 4.14 5.06
N SER A 16 12.16 3.32 4.05
CA SER A 16 13.02 3.70 2.93
C SER A 16 12.43 3.34 1.56
N LEU A 17 11.50 2.39 1.53
CA LEU A 17 10.94 1.85 0.30
C LEU A 17 9.41 1.77 0.38
N VAL A 18 8.77 2.11 -0.74
CA VAL A 18 7.33 1.91 -0.96
C VAL A 18 7.13 0.97 -2.13
N ILE A 19 6.28 -0.02 -1.93
CA ILE A 19 5.75 -0.87 -2.99
C ILE A 19 4.29 -0.50 -3.16
N THR A 20 3.85 -0.18 -4.38
CA THR A 20 2.45 0.18 -4.65
C THR A 20 2.04 -0.18 -6.07
N GLY A 21 0.73 -0.30 -6.31
CA GLY A 21 0.19 -0.58 -7.65
C GLY A 21 -1.24 -1.10 -7.60
N SER A 22 -1.64 -1.81 -8.66
CA SER A 22 -2.93 -2.49 -8.70
C SER A 22 -2.91 -3.84 -7.95
N PHE A 23 -1.70 -4.39 -7.74
CA PHE A 23 -1.48 -5.72 -7.18
C PHE A 23 -2.07 -5.90 -5.77
N ASN A 24 -2.88 -6.94 -5.62
CA ASN A 24 -3.26 -7.49 -4.32
C ASN A 24 -2.40 -8.73 -4.03
N PRO A 25 -1.92 -8.99 -2.80
CA PRO A 25 -1.11 -10.16 -2.48
C PRO A 25 -1.94 -11.45 -2.43
N THR A 26 -2.44 -11.88 -3.58
CA THR A 26 -3.28 -13.07 -3.76
C THR A 26 -2.74 -13.94 -4.88
N TRP A 27 -3.08 -15.23 -4.86
CA TRP A 27 -2.70 -16.18 -5.91
C TRP A 27 -3.10 -15.70 -7.31
N ARG A 28 -4.34 -15.23 -7.49
CA ARG A 28 -4.81 -14.78 -8.79
C ARG A 28 -4.05 -13.55 -9.28
N ALA A 29 -3.84 -12.56 -8.42
CA ALA A 29 -3.05 -11.38 -8.77
C ALA A 29 -1.59 -11.72 -9.10
N THR A 30 -1.03 -12.77 -8.50
CA THR A 30 0.35 -13.21 -8.74
C THR A 30 0.50 -13.99 -10.05
N TYR A 31 -0.48 -14.83 -10.41
CA TYR A 31 -0.31 -15.81 -11.49
C TYR A 31 -1.32 -15.70 -12.64
N GLN A 32 -2.39 -14.91 -12.51
CA GLN A 32 -3.49 -14.88 -13.48
C GLN A 32 -3.84 -13.47 -13.95
N ASN A 33 -3.95 -12.51 -13.05
CA ASN A 33 -4.33 -11.15 -13.40
C ASN A 33 -3.14 -10.39 -13.99
N LYS A 34 -3.45 -9.44 -14.86
CA LYS A 34 -2.48 -8.42 -15.28
C LYS A 34 -2.47 -7.32 -14.23
N GLU A 35 -1.50 -7.38 -13.34
CA GLU A 35 -1.30 -6.39 -12.28
C GLU A 35 -0.03 -5.56 -12.57
N ASN A 36 0.03 -4.36 -12.01
CA ASN A 36 1.26 -3.60 -11.94
C ASN A 36 1.72 -3.44 -10.50
N LEU A 37 3.05 -3.38 -10.33
CA LEU A 37 3.70 -3.13 -9.06
C LEU A 37 4.91 -2.25 -9.33
N VAL A 38 5.02 -1.16 -8.58
CA VAL A 38 6.13 -0.20 -8.66
C VAL A 38 6.84 -0.20 -7.32
N ILE A 39 8.16 -0.33 -7.37
CA ILE A 39 9.04 -0.29 -6.20
C ILE A 39 9.79 1.03 -6.25
N ILE A 40 9.60 1.86 -5.22
CA ILE A 40 10.18 3.20 -5.14
C ILE A 40 11.07 3.27 -3.91
N HIS A 41 12.38 3.45 -4.13
CA HIS A 41 13.36 3.69 -3.08
C HIS A 41 13.40 5.19 -2.78
N SER A 42 12.65 5.61 -1.75
CA SER A 42 12.60 7.01 -1.34
C SER A 42 12.12 7.09 0.12
N PRO A 43 13.02 7.38 1.07
CA PRO A 43 12.65 7.56 2.47
C PRO A 43 11.61 8.67 2.71
N SER A 44 11.65 9.73 1.89
CA SER A 44 10.68 10.82 1.99
C SER A 44 9.28 10.38 1.54
N LEU A 45 9.19 9.48 0.55
CA LEU A 45 7.91 8.91 0.13
C LEU A 45 7.42 7.85 1.13
N ALA A 46 8.31 7.00 1.62
CA ALA A 46 8.01 5.98 2.64
C ALA A 46 7.37 6.61 3.88
N LYS A 47 7.93 7.72 4.39
CA LYS A 47 7.34 8.47 5.51
C LYS A 47 5.92 8.96 5.24
N LYS A 48 5.60 9.38 4.01
CA LYS A 48 4.25 9.83 3.66
C LYS A 48 3.25 8.67 3.64
N TYR A 49 3.65 7.51 3.09
CA TYR A 49 2.82 6.31 3.11
C TYR A 49 2.64 5.73 4.52
N GLN A 50 3.69 5.79 5.35
CA GLN A 50 3.61 5.38 6.76
C GLN A 50 2.59 6.25 7.52
N ALA A 51 2.64 7.57 7.33
CA ALA A 51 1.69 8.48 7.99
C ALA A 51 0.22 8.19 7.58
N GLU A 52 -0.03 7.86 6.32
CA GLU A 52 -1.37 7.45 5.87
C GLU A 52 -1.77 6.10 6.48
N PHE A 53 -0.85 5.12 6.56
CA PHE A 53 -1.10 3.87 7.25
C PHE A 53 -1.46 4.08 8.72
N ASP A 54 -0.67 4.87 9.45
CA ASP A 54 -0.89 5.14 10.88
C ASP A 54 -2.26 5.80 11.13
N LYS A 55 -2.66 6.72 10.24
CA LYS A 55 -3.99 7.33 10.26
C LYS A 55 -5.09 6.28 10.05
N LEU A 56 -4.99 5.45 9.02
CA LEU A 56 -5.97 4.40 8.73
C LEU A 56 -6.06 3.37 9.86
N TRP A 57 -4.92 3.02 10.47
CA TRP A 57 -4.84 2.08 11.57
C TRP A 57 -5.54 2.63 12.82
N LYS A 58 -5.28 3.90 13.16
CA LYS A 58 -5.94 4.60 14.28
C LYS A 58 -7.44 4.80 14.06
N ASP A 59 -7.88 4.97 12.82
CA ASP A 59 -9.32 5.06 12.53
C ASP A 59 -10.03 3.69 12.70
N TRP A 60 -9.28 2.59 12.62
CA TRP A 60 -9.82 1.23 12.71
C TRP A 60 -9.76 0.62 14.12
N TYR A 61 -8.79 1.05 14.94
CA TYR A 61 -8.57 0.61 16.32
C TYR A 61 -8.72 1.77 17.31
#